data_AF-A0A537Z1K0-F1
#
_entry.id   AF-A0A537Z1K0-F1
#
_cell.length_a   1.000
_cell.length_b   1.000
_cell.length_c   1.000
_cell.angle_alpha   90.00
_cell.angle_beta   90.00
_cell.angle_gamma   90.00
#
_symmetry.space_group_name_H-M   'P 1'
#
loop_
_entity.id
_entity.type
_entity.pdbx_description
1 polymer ?
#
loop_
_entity_poly.entity_id
_entity_poly.type
_entity_poly.pdbx_seq_one_letter_code
_entity_poly.pdbx_strand_id
1 'polypeptide(L)'
;MRRLAAAAAATFLALAGSAVTASAATPFAPNDPLAPRQWYLQQDHAFDFWPSTLPTLPGAGVKVAVIDSGIDGTHPDLVGRIAAAKSFVGGSPLTDEQGHGTFVAGEIAASTNNGVGIAGIAFPARLVIAKVVRADRGIPLEAETAAIRWAVAQGARVINLSLGGLRDPTDPLRDTYSQLEASAVDYAVAHGAVVVAAVGNSDQAPRMPWPYASYPAALPHVIGVSALARDGSVPLFSDRDPVFNDIAAPGQEIFSTLPRHLTADRRTCADQGYSDCGSDDYLHASGTSFAAPQVAAAAALLLASDPTLTPDQVSAILERTADDANASNGCRRCPLLRDSLTGWGRLNIANALAALAGPLPPADRYETNDDAGSHAFTIWGATIRVPATIDYWDDPIDVYRTRVRAGQRVTLTVRGPGRADTDLELWKPGTQTVLGAARP
;
A
#
# COMPACT_ATOMS: atom_id res chain seq x y z
N MET A 1 -50.00 64.09 -12.69
CA MET A 1 -49.12 63.35 -13.61
C MET A 1 -48.64 62.08 -12.91
N ARG A 2 -49.26 60.93 -13.20
CA ARG A 2 -48.88 59.61 -12.67
C ARG A 2 -48.41 58.79 -13.87
N ARG A 3 -47.16 58.32 -13.86
CA ARG A 3 -46.59 57.45 -14.91
C ARG A 3 -46.91 55.99 -14.56
N LEU A 4 -47.61 55.30 -15.46
CA LEU A 4 -47.84 53.86 -15.45
C LEU A 4 -46.65 53.17 -16.14
N ALA A 5 -46.10 52.15 -15.48
CA ALA A 5 -45.08 51.26 -16.02
C ALA A 5 -45.75 50.14 -16.84
N ALA A 6 -45.23 49.88 -18.04
CA ALA A 6 -45.63 48.76 -18.89
C ALA A 6 -44.75 47.54 -18.57
N ALA A 7 -45.38 46.40 -18.30
CA ALA A 7 -44.71 45.10 -18.13
C ALA A 7 -44.56 44.42 -19.50
N ALA A 8 -43.33 44.02 -19.84
CA ALA A 8 -43.04 43.18 -20.99
C ALA A 8 -42.98 41.71 -20.52
N ALA A 9 -43.84 40.87 -21.09
CA ALA A 9 -43.82 39.42 -20.88
C ALA A 9 -42.80 38.78 -21.84
N ALA A 10 -41.76 38.14 -21.31
CA ALA A 10 -40.83 37.33 -22.09
C ALA A 10 -41.30 35.87 -22.08
N THR A 11 -41.62 35.34 -23.26
CA THR A 11 -41.96 33.92 -23.47
C THR A 11 -40.66 33.12 -23.61
N PHE A 12 -40.35 32.26 -22.64
CA PHE A 12 -39.27 31.28 -22.76
C PHE A 12 -39.75 30.05 -23.53
N LEU A 13 -39.20 29.81 -24.72
CA LEU A 13 -39.32 28.54 -25.43
C LEU A 13 -38.37 27.52 -24.75
N ALA A 14 -38.94 26.53 -24.07
CA ALA A 14 -38.17 25.41 -23.54
C ALA A 14 -37.84 24.43 -24.68
N LEU A 15 -36.56 24.35 -25.05
CA LEU A 15 -36.03 23.26 -25.87
C LEU A 15 -35.95 22.01 -24.98
N ALA A 16 -36.87 21.07 -25.20
CA ALA A 16 -36.82 19.74 -24.60
C ALA A 16 -35.65 18.96 -25.23
N GLY A 17 -34.47 19.05 -24.63
CA GLY A 17 -33.37 18.13 -24.91
C GLY A 17 -33.73 16.75 -24.39
N SER A 18 -33.81 15.76 -25.28
CA SER A 18 -33.95 14.36 -24.90
C SER A 18 -32.72 13.93 -24.11
N ALA A 19 -32.86 13.84 -22.78
CA ALA A 19 -31.87 13.21 -21.94
C ALA A 19 -31.81 11.72 -22.30
N VAL A 20 -30.76 11.31 -23.00
CA VAL A 20 -30.38 9.90 -23.07
C VAL A 20 -29.94 9.54 -21.67
N THR A 21 -30.83 8.91 -20.89
CA THR A 21 -30.45 8.25 -19.66
C THR A 21 -29.53 7.09 -20.04
N ALA A 22 -28.23 7.26 -19.88
CA ALA A 22 -27.30 6.15 -19.89
C ALA A 22 -27.77 5.16 -18.81
N SER A 23 -28.19 3.97 -19.21
CA SER A 23 -28.42 2.87 -18.28
C SER A 23 -27.13 2.66 -17.51
N ALA A 24 -27.15 2.83 -16.19
CA ALA A 24 -26.01 2.51 -15.34
C ALA A 24 -25.65 1.04 -15.63
N ALA A 25 -24.46 0.82 -16.19
CA ALA A 25 -23.99 -0.53 -16.44
C ALA A 25 -23.87 -1.24 -15.08
N THR A 26 -24.32 -2.49 -15.00
CA THR A 26 -24.13 -3.30 -13.80
C THR A 26 -22.63 -3.46 -13.55
N PRO A 27 -22.14 -3.16 -12.33
CA PRO A 27 -20.73 -3.32 -12.00
C PRO A 27 -20.33 -4.80 -12.10
N PHE A 28 -19.04 -5.04 -12.29
CA PHE A 28 -18.49 -6.39 -12.31
C PHE A 28 -18.78 -7.14 -10.99
N ALA A 29 -19.15 -8.42 -11.10
CA ALA A 29 -19.24 -9.34 -9.98
C ALA A 29 -18.46 -10.61 -10.33
N PRO A 30 -17.51 -11.07 -9.50
CA PRO A 30 -16.79 -12.32 -9.73
C PRO A 30 -17.75 -13.52 -9.77
N ASN A 31 -17.47 -14.49 -10.65
CA ASN A 31 -18.22 -15.75 -10.73
C ASN A 31 -17.70 -16.83 -9.75
N ASP A 32 -16.67 -16.48 -8.98
CA ASP A 32 -15.96 -17.39 -8.09
C ASP A 32 -16.86 -17.75 -6.88
N PRO A 33 -17.08 -19.05 -6.60
CA PRO A 33 -18.14 -19.50 -5.71
C PRO A 33 -17.97 -19.09 -4.25
N LEU A 34 -16.74 -18.80 -3.81
CA LEU A 34 -16.43 -18.37 -2.45
C LEU A 34 -16.21 -16.85 -2.33
N ALA A 35 -16.28 -16.08 -3.43
CA ALA A 35 -16.20 -14.63 -3.39
C ALA A 35 -17.22 -13.96 -2.45
N PRO A 36 -18.47 -14.46 -2.28
CA PRO A 36 -19.41 -13.91 -1.30
C PRO A 36 -18.93 -13.96 0.17
N ARG A 37 -17.90 -14.75 0.49
CA ARG A 37 -17.29 -14.77 1.83
C ARG A 37 -16.27 -13.64 2.03
N GLN A 38 -15.69 -13.12 0.94
CA GLN A 38 -14.72 -12.04 0.95
C GLN A 38 -15.41 -10.69 1.09
N TRP A 39 -15.95 -10.43 2.28
CA TRP A 39 -16.69 -9.21 2.57
C TRP A 39 -15.91 -7.92 2.32
N TYR A 40 -14.59 -7.99 2.44
CA TYR A 40 -13.67 -6.89 2.17
C TYR A 40 -13.75 -6.39 0.73
N LEU A 41 -14.08 -7.25 -0.25
CA LEU A 41 -14.24 -6.84 -1.65
C LEU A 41 -15.31 -5.75 -1.82
N GLN A 42 -16.41 -5.87 -1.07
CA GLN A 42 -17.47 -4.87 -1.08
C GLN A 42 -17.06 -3.61 -0.33
N GLN A 43 -16.38 -3.76 0.80
CA GLN A 43 -15.97 -2.64 1.64
C GLN A 43 -14.92 -1.75 0.94
N ASP A 44 -14.00 -2.35 0.19
CA ASP A 44 -12.96 -1.62 -0.54
C ASP A 44 -13.39 -1.18 -1.94
N HIS A 45 -14.65 -1.46 -2.32
CA HIS A 45 -15.16 -1.19 -3.67
C HIS A 45 -14.29 -1.83 -4.76
N ALA A 46 -13.77 -3.04 -4.51
CA ALA A 46 -12.73 -3.69 -5.31
C ALA A 46 -13.11 -3.85 -6.79
N PHE A 47 -14.41 -4.02 -7.08
CA PHE A 47 -14.91 -4.28 -8.42
C PHE A 47 -15.88 -3.22 -8.97
N ASP A 48 -16.22 -2.20 -8.19
CA ASP A 48 -17.30 -1.25 -8.51
C ASP A 48 -16.96 -0.32 -9.69
N PHE A 49 -15.67 -0.10 -9.97
CA PHE A 49 -15.20 0.70 -11.11
C PHE A 49 -15.34 -0.03 -12.45
N TRP A 50 -15.27 -1.36 -12.44
CA TRP A 50 -15.18 -2.12 -13.68
C TRP A 50 -16.55 -2.35 -14.31
N PRO A 51 -16.64 -2.31 -15.65
CA PRO A 51 -17.85 -2.74 -16.34
C PRO A 51 -18.10 -4.24 -16.10
N SER A 52 -19.30 -4.73 -16.42
CA SER A 52 -19.72 -6.15 -16.25
C SER A 52 -18.75 -7.23 -16.78
N THR A 53 -17.75 -6.87 -17.58
CA THR A 53 -16.65 -7.73 -18.02
C THR A 53 -15.32 -7.04 -17.77
N LEU A 54 -14.39 -7.72 -17.10
CA LEU A 54 -13.07 -7.16 -16.81
C LEU A 54 -12.29 -6.85 -18.10
N PRO A 55 -11.72 -5.64 -18.24
CA PRO A 55 -10.94 -5.27 -19.40
C PRO A 55 -9.54 -5.91 -19.37
N THR A 56 -8.88 -5.95 -20.53
CA THR A 56 -7.43 -6.10 -20.57
C THR A 56 -6.80 -4.73 -20.33
N LEU A 57 -5.95 -4.61 -19.32
CA LEU A 57 -5.31 -3.35 -18.95
C LEU A 57 -3.94 -3.16 -19.67
N PRO A 58 -3.49 -1.92 -19.91
CA PRO A 58 -2.21 -1.64 -20.55
C PRO A 58 -1.00 -2.29 -19.86
N GLY A 59 -1.00 -2.30 -18.53
CA GLY A 59 0.01 -2.94 -17.69
C GLY A 59 -0.39 -4.33 -17.20
N ALA A 60 -1.21 -5.06 -17.96
CA ALA A 60 -1.56 -6.43 -17.63
C ALA A 60 -0.30 -7.29 -17.37
N GLY A 61 -0.32 -8.05 -16.28
CA GLY A 61 0.84 -8.80 -15.82
C GLY A 61 1.78 -8.02 -14.91
N VAL A 62 1.37 -6.86 -14.37
CA VAL A 62 2.09 -6.16 -13.29
C VAL A 62 2.47 -7.16 -12.19
N LYS A 63 3.73 -7.11 -11.78
CA LYS A 63 4.27 -8.06 -10.81
C LYS A 63 4.15 -7.49 -9.41
N VAL A 64 3.50 -8.25 -8.53
CA VAL A 64 3.39 -7.97 -7.09
C VAL A 64 4.24 -8.99 -6.34
N ALA A 65 5.20 -8.52 -5.57
CA ALA A 65 6.01 -9.38 -4.74
C ALA A 65 5.32 -9.63 -3.39
N VAL A 66 5.24 -10.90 -3.01
CA VAL A 66 4.82 -11.35 -1.68
C VAL A 66 6.07 -11.85 -0.98
N ILE A 67 6.60 -11.03 -0.07
CA ILE A 67 7.77 -11.36 0.75
C ILE A 67 7.24 -11.88 2.09
N ASP A 68 7.14 -13.20 2.22
CA ASP A 68 6.38 -13.85 3.30
C ASP A 68 6.90 -15.28 3.56
N SER A 69 6.02 -16.20 3.95
CA SER A 69 6.28 -17.58 4.32
C SER A 69 6.29 -18.56 3.14
N GLY A 70 6.18 -18.06 1.92
CA GLY A 70 6.13 -18.85 0.69
C GLY A 70 4.72 -18.89 0.11
N ILE A 71 4.46 -19.85 -0.77
CA ILE A 71 3.13 -20.07 -1.36
C ILE A 71 2.87 -21.57 -1.51
N ASP A 72 1.62 -22.03 -1.42
CA ASP A 72 1.24 -23.31 -2.00
C ASP A 72 1.22 -23.20 -3.53
N GLY A 73 2.32 -23.59 -4.17
CA GLY A 73 2.46 -23.52 -5.64
C GLY A 73 1.51 -24.45 -6.41
N THR A 74 0.78 -25.33 -5.71
CA THR A 74 -0.20 -26.24 -6.30
C THR A 74 -1.64 -25.81 -6.05
N HIS A 75 -1.85 -24.70 -5.33
CA HIS A 75 -3.19 -24.20 -5.05
C HIS A 75 -3.92 -23.87 -6.37
N PRO A 76 -5.13 -24.42 -6.61
CA PRO A 76 -5.81 -24.30 -7.90
C PRO A 76 -6.07 -22.84 -8.31
N ASP A 77 -6.23 -21.96 -7.32
CA ASP A 77 -6.49 -20.54 -7.55
C ASP A 77 -5.22 -19.70 -7.80
N LEU A 78 -4.03 -20.24 -7.51
CA LEU A 78 -2.76 -19.50 -7.52
C LEU A 78 -1.73 -20.04 -8.53
N VAL A 79 -1.81 -21.32 -8.93
CA VAL A 79 -0.82 -21.95 -9.82
C VAL A 79 -0.61 -21.18 -11.12
N GLY A 80 -1.68 -20.59 -11.65
CA GLY A 80 -1.65 -19.79 -12.88
C GLY A 80 -1.11 -18.38 -12.69
N ARG A 81 -0.77 -17.94 -11.47
CA ARG A 81 -0.49 -16.53 -11.11
C ARG A 81 0.97 -16.26 -10.77
N ILE A 82 1.74 -17.29 -10.43
CA ILE A 82 3.15 -17.17 -10.03
C ILE A 82 4.03 -16.86 -11.25
N ALA A 83 4.78 -15.76 -11.23
CA ALA A 83 5.76 -15.38 -12.25
C ALA A 83 7.20 -15.77 -11.87
N ALA A 84 7.55 -15.68 -10.59
CA ALA A 84 8.84 -16.10 -10.07
C ALA A 84 8.70 -16.53 -8.60
N ALA A 85 9.57 -17.42 -8.14
CA ALA A 85 9.59 -17.84 -6.74
C ALA A 85 11.02 -18.15 -6.28
N LYS A 86 11.41 -17.69 -5.09
CA LYS A 86 12.71 -17.99 -4.48
C LYS A 86 12.60 -18.04 -2.96
N SER A 87 13.31 -18.97 -2.32
CA SER A 87 13.49 -18.99 -0.87
C SER A 87 14.82 -18.36 -0.49
N PHE A 88 14.80 -17.52 0.54
CA PHE A 88 15.96 -16.89 1.17
C PHE A 88 16.32 -17.53 2.51
N VAL A 89 15.56 -18.53 2.93
CA VAL A 89 15.71 -19.25 4.20
C VAL A 89 15.83 -20.76 4.04
N GLY A 90 16.09 -21.22 2.80
CA GLY A 90 16.13 -22.65 2.46
C GLY A 90 14.73 -23.24 2.22
N GLY A 91 14.68 -24.52 1.84
CA GLY A 91 13.43 -25.18 1.45
C GLY A 91 12.84 -24.64 0.13
N SER A 92 11.65 -25.12 -0.21
CA SER A 92 10.93 -24.70 -1.41
C SER A 92 10.13 -23.41 -1.16
N PRO A 93 10.21 -22.39 -2.03
CA PRO A 93 9.31 -21.24 -1.95
C PRO A 93 7.87 -21.57 -2.36
N LEU A 94 7.67 -22.71 -3.03
CA LEU A 94 6.37 -23.26 -3.42
C LEU A 94 5.78 -24.19 -2.35
N THR A 95 6.33 -24.15 -1.14
CA THR A 95 5.81 -24.86 0.02
C THR A 95 5.72 -23.89 1.19
N ASP A 96 4.49 -23.50 1.48
CA ASP A 96 4.16 -22.64 2.61
C ASP A 96 3.70 -23.50 3.79
N GLU A 97 4.60 -23.71 4.74
CA GLU A 97 4.35 -24.50 5.95
C GLU A 97 3.62 -23.71 7.03
N GLN A 98 3.53 -22.38 6.89
CA GLN A 98 2.89 -21.51 7.87
C GLN A 98 1.45 -21.19 7.47
N GLY A 99 1.19 -21.05 6.17
CA GLY A 99 -0.10 -20.73 5.56
C GLY A 99 -0.28 -19.24 5.24
N HIS A 100 0.53 -18.38 5.84
CA HIS A 100 0.34 -16.94 5.83
C HIS A 100 0.60 -16.34 4.43
N GLY A 101 1.66 -16.76 3.75
CA GLY A 101 2.03 -16.21 2.45
C GLY A 101 1.06 -16.66 1.34
N THR A 102 0.53 -17.88 1.45
CA THR A 102 -0.55 -18.36 0.58
C THR A 102 -1.84 -17.58 0.79
N PHE A 103 -2.14 -17.22 2.04
CA PHE A 103 -3.30 -16.39 2.38
C PHE A 103 -3.19 -15.00 1.77
N VAL A 104 -2.08 -14.31 2.03
CA VAL A 104 -1.76 -12.99 1.48
C VAL A 104 -1.79 -12.99 -0.05
N ALA A 105 -1.20 -14.00 -0.68
CA ALA A 105 -1.21 -14.15 -2.15
C ALA A 105 -2.62 -14.29 -2.74
N GLY A 106 -3.54 -14.94 -2.02
CA GLY A 106 -4.94 -15.10 -2.41
C GLY A 106 -5.68 -13.77 -2.51
N GLU A 107 -5.55 -12.92 -1.49
CA GLU A 107 -6.18 -11.60 -1.45
C GLU A 107 -5.73 -10.73 -2.63
N ILE A 108 -4.41 -10.78 -2.93
CA ILE A 108 -3.82 -9.98 -4.00
C ILE A 108 -4.26 -10.49 -5.38
N ALA A 109 -4.01 -11.77 -5.67
CA ALA A 109 -4.04 -12.25 -7.06
C ALA A 109 -4.54 -13.69 -7.23
N ALA A 110 -5.41 -14.19 -6.35
CA ALA A 110 -6.23 -15.36 -6.69
C ALA A 110 -6.92 -15.18 -8.05
N SER A 111 -7.19 -16.27 -8.74
CA SER A 111 -7.59 -16.22 -10.13
C SER A 111 -9.04 -15.84 -10.30
N THR A 112 -9.32 -14.55 -10.43
CA THR A 112 -10.67 -14.02 -10.65
C THR A 112 -11.34 -14.62 -11.89
N ASN A 113 -12.63 -14.96 -11.75
CA ASN A 113 -13.51 -15.45 -12.80
C ASN A 113 -13.19 -16.84 -13.38
N ASN A 114 -12.46 -17.68 -12.63
CA ASN A 114 -12.12 -19.04 -13.07
C ASN A 114 -13.17 -20.09 -12.65
N GLY A 115 -14.22 -19.69 -11.91
CA GLY A 115 -15.26 -20.57 -11.39
C GLY A 115 -14.81 -21.45 -10.22
N VAL A 116 -13.70 -21.11 -9.57
CA VAL A 116 -13.08 -21.84 -8.46
C VAL A 116 -12.77 -20.85 -7.34
N GLY A 117 -13.06 -21.22 -6.09
CA GLY A 117 -12.50 -20.48 -4.97
C GLY A 117 -12.94 -19.03 -4.88
N ILE A 118 -11.94 -18.16 -4.72
CA ILE A 118 -12.09 -16.75 -4.38
C ILE A 118 -11.67 -15.85 -5.56
N ALA A 119 -11.91 -14.55 -5.45
CA ALA A 119 -11.43 -13.56 -6.39
C ALA A 119 -10.29 -12.74 -5.79
N GLY A 120 -9.12 -12.74 -6.44
CA GLY A 120 -8.07 -11.79 -6.11
C GLY A 120 -8.46 -10.38 -6.53
N ILE A 121 -8.10 -9.37 -5.73
CA ILE A 121 -8.41 -7.96 -6.02
C ILE A 121 -7.71 -7.50 -7.31
N ALA A 122 -6.40 -7.78 -7.42
CA ALA A 122 -5.60 -7.41 -8.58
C ALA A 122 -5.66 -8.50 -9.66
N PHE A 123 -6.82 -8.63 -10.32
CA PHE A 123 -7.04 -9.60 -11.40
C PHE A 123 -5.98 -9.62 -12.55
N PRO A 124 -5.29 -8.52 -12.93
CA PRO A 124 -4.26 -8.58 -13.97
C PRO A 124 -2.87 -8.98 -13.43
N ALA A 125 -2.69 -9.08 -12.11
CA ALA A 125 -1.37 -9.20 -11.51
C ALA A 125 -0.75 -10.60 -11.64
N ARG A 126 0.58 -10.63 -11.53
CA ARG A 126 1.40 -11.83 -11.38
C ARG A 126 2.17 -11.76 -10.07
N LEU A 127 2.36 -12.91 -9.43
CA LEU A 127 3.01 -12.99 -8.12
C LEU A 127 4.50 -13.29 -8.25
N VAL A 128 5.32 -12.53 -7.52
CA VAL A 128 6.74 -12.82 -7.27
C VAL A 128 6.87 -13.26 -5.82
N ILE A 129 7.13 -14.55 -5.59
CA ILE A 129 7.10 -15.13 -4.25
C ILE A 129 8.51 -15.18 -3.67
N ALA A 130 8.73 -14.47 -2.56
CA ALA A 130 9.96 -14.57 -1.80
C ALA A 130 9.68 -15.15 -0.41
N LYS A 131 10.15 -16.37 -0.16
CA LYS A 131 10.05 -16.99 1.15
C LYS A 131 11.18 -16.49 2.06
N VAL A 132 10.83 -15.79 3.12
CA VAL A 132 11.74 -15.22 4.14
C VAL A 132 11.43 -15.70 5.56
N VAL A 133 10.25 -16.29 5.78
CA VAL A 133 9.88 -16.85 7.10
C VAL A 133 10.43 -18.27 7.23
N ARG A 134 11.25 -18.50 8.27
CA ARG A 134 11.78 -19.83 8.62
C ARG A 134 10.70 -20.72 9.24
N ALA A 135 10.99 -22.01 9.38
CA ALA A 135 10.10 -22.96 10.04
C ALA A 135 9.81 -22.60 11.52
N ASP A 136 10.74 -21.93 12.20
CA ASP A 136 10.56 -21.41 13.57
C ASP A 136 9.86 -20.04 13.63
N ARG A 137 9.31 -19.58 12.49
CA ARG A 137 8.66 -18.28 12.29
C ARG A 137 9.57 -17.05 12.38
N GLY A 138 10.89 -17.23 12.56
CA GLY A 138 11.82 -16.11 12.52
C GLY A 138 12.05 -15.60 11.10
N ILE A 139 12.19 -14.28 10.97
CA ILE A 139 12.45 -13.57 9.71
C ILE A 139 13.85 -12.95 9.82
N PRO A 140 14.89 -13.56 9.22
CA PRO A 140 16.22 -12.97 9.20
C PRO A 140 16.21 -11.70 8.36
N LEU A 141 16.71 -10.60 8.91
CA LEU A 141 16.79 -9.31 8.25
C LEU A 141 17.55 -9.37 6.91
N GLU A 142 18.62 -10.17 6.83
CA GLU A 142 19.38 -10.36 5.59
C GLU A 142 18.56 -11.10 4.52
N ALA A 143 17.65 -12.00 4.93
CA ALA A 143 16.78 -12.72 4.01
C ALA A 143 15.70 -11.78 3.44
N GLU A 144 15.08 -10.96 4.29
CA GLU A 144 14.11 -9.96 3.90
C GLU A 144 14.69 -8.92 2.94
N THR A 145 15.79 -8.28 3.32
CA THR A 145 16.39 -7.20 2.51
C THR A 145 16.96 -7.71 1.19
N ALA A 146 17.48 -8.95 1.15
CA ALA A 146 17.85 -9.61 -0.10
C ALA A 146 16.63 -9.97 -0.96
N ALA A 147 15.50 -10.33 -0.33
CA ALA A 147 14.24 -10.60 -1.03
C ALA A 147 13.66 -9.33 -1.67
N ILE A 148 13.69 -8.18 -0.98
CA ILE A 148 13.24 -6.88 -1.51
C ILE A 148 14.03 -6.55 -2.79
N ARG A 149 15.36 -6.59 -2.72
CA ARG A 149 16.22 -6.33 -3.90
C ARG A 149 15.99 -7.33 -5.03
N TRP A 150 15.78 -8.60 -4.70
CA TRP A 150 15.51 -9.63 -5.70
C TRP A 150 14.15 -9.46 -6.36
N ALA A 151 13.11 -9.06 -5.61
CA ALA A 151 11.78 -8.79 -6.14
C ALA A 151 11.82 -7.68 -7.21
N VAL A 152 12.53 -6.59 -6.93
CA VAL A 152 12.82 -5.52 -7.90
C VAL A 152 13.53 -6.08 -9.14
N ALA A 153 14.56 -6.91 -8.94
CA ALA A 153 15.26 -7.56 -10.05
C ALA A 153 14.38 -8.53 -10.87
N GLN A 154 13.30 -9.07 -10.29
CA GLN A 154 12.27 -9.82 -11.01
C GLN A 154 11.26 -8.91 -11.73
N GLY A 155 11.37 -7.59 -11.59
CA GLY A 155 10.48 -6.59 -12.18
C GLY A 155 9.19 -6.41 -11.39
N ALA A 156 9.17 -6.71 -10.09
CA ALA A 156 8.06 -6.34 -9.22
C ALA A 156 7.91 -4.82 -9.20
N ARG A 157 6.68 -4.34 -9.43
CA ARG A 157 6.31 -2.92 -9.33
C ARG A 157 5.57 -2.61 -8.03
N VAL A 158 5.16 -3.64 -7.30
CA VAL A 158 4.59 -3.54 -5.96
C VAL A 158 5.24 -4.61 -5.09
N ILE A 159 5.58 -4.27 -3.85
CA ILE A 159 6.12 -5.19 -2.84
C ILE A 159 5.20 -5.13 -1.62
N ASN A 160 4.63 -6.27 -1.24
CA ASN A 160 3.84 -6.43 -0.03
C ASN A 160 4.69 -7.08 1.08
N LEU A 161 4.79 -6.40 2.21
CA LEU A 161 5.50 -6.81 3.42
C LEU A 161 4.49 -6.99 4.56
N SER A 162 3.86 -8.17 4.62
CA SER A 162 2.94 -8.57 5.69
C SER A 162 3.70 -9.10 6.92
N LEU A 163 4.75 -8.38 7.32
CA LEU A 163 5.70 -8.71 8.37
C LEU A 163 6.15 -7.42 9.06
N GLY A 164 6.84 -7.55 10.19
CA GLY A 164 7.53 -6.39 10.75
C GLY A 164 8.27 -6.63 12.05
N GLY A 165 9.06 -5.63 12.43
CA GLY A 165 9.79 -5.53 13.69
C GLY A 165 9.25 -4.39 14.56
N LEU A 166 9.25 -4.62 15.88
CA LEU A 166 8.76 -3.64 16.85
C LEU A 166 9.53 -2.31 16.75
N ARG A 167 8.80 -1.20 16.73
CA ARG A 167 9.35 0.15 16.89
C ARG A 167 8.99 0.70 18.27
N ASP A 168 9.97 1.29 18.95
CA ASP A 168 9.75 2.02 20.20
C ASP A 168 10.72 3.23 20.27
N PRO A 169 10.28 4.41 19.79
CA PRO A 169 11.11 5.60 19.78
C PRO A 169 11.54 6.07 21.18
N THR A 170 10.92 5.54 22.23
CA THR A 170 11.22 5.87 23.63
C THR A 170 12.18 4.89 24.29
N ASP A 171 12.48 3.76 23.66
CA ASP A 171 13.34 2.71 24.21
C ASP A 171 14.17 2.02 23.11
N PRO A 172 15.43 2.46 22.92
CA PRO A 172 16.33 1.89 21.91
C PRO A 172 16.62 0.40 22.07
N LEU A 173 16.35 -0.22 23.23
CA LEU A 173 16.56 -1.67 23.43
C LEU A 173 15.44 -2.51 22.82
N ARG A 174 14.30 -1.89 22.51
CA ARG A 174 13.11 -2.52 21.93
C ARG A 174 12.79 -2.00 20.53
N ASP A 175 13.51 -0.99 20.07
CA ASP A 175 13.41 -0.44 18.72
C ASP A 175 14.25 -1.28 17.75
N THR A 176 13.61 -1.85 16.74
CA THR A 176 14.23 -2.77 15.77
C THR A 176 14.72 -2.09 14.49
N TYR A 177 14.82 -0.75 14.47
CA TYR A 177 15.29 0.00 13.31
C TYR A 177 16.56 -0.61 12.70
N SER A 178 16.55 -0.73 11.38
CA SER A 178 17.64 -1.26 10.60
C SER A 178 17.96 -0.39 9.39
N GLN A 179 19.18 0.14 9.34
CA GLN A 179 19.68 0.84 8.16
C GLN A 179 19.70 -0.07 6.93
N LEU A 180 19.88 -1.39 7.11
CA LEU A 180 19.89 -2.36 6.02
C LEU A 180 18.49 -2.51 5.39
N GLU A 181 17.44 -2.45 6.22
CA GLU A 181 16.04 -2.48 5.80
C GLU A 181 15.67 -1.21 5.06
N ALA A 182 15.94 -0.05 5.67
CA ALA A 182 15.75 1.26 5.04
C ALA A 182 16.43 1.32 3.66
N SER A 183 17.71 0.94 3.57
CA SER A 183 18.45 0.95 2.31
C SER A 183 17.89 -0.02 1.24
N ALA A 184 17.16 -1.06 1.65
CA ALA A 184 16.52 -2.00 0.73
C ALA A 184 15.16 -1.45 0.23
N VAL A 185 14.40 -0.79 1.10
CA VAL A 185 13.19 -0.05 0.75
C VAL A 185 13.52 1.09 -0.21
N ASP A 186 14.50 1.93 0.12
CA ASP A 186 14.97 3.02 -0.77
C ASP A 186 15.35 2.44 -2.15
N TYR A 187 16.10 1.34 -2.16
CA TYR A 187 16.45 0.70 -3.43
C TYR A 187 15.22 0.28 -4.24
N ALA A 188 14.16 -0.21 -3.60
CA ALA A 188 12.94 -0.59 -4.31
C ALA A 188 12.20 0.62 -4.89
N VAL A 189 12.04 1.68 -4.09
CA VAL A 189 11.35 2.92 -4.47
C VAL A 189 12.09 3.62 -5.61
N ALA A 190 13.42 3.77 -5.51
CA ALA A 190 14.28 4.31 -6.56
C ALA A 190 14.23 3.53 -7.90
N HIS A 191 13.77 2.27 -7.86
CA HIS A 191 13.58 1.43 -9.06
C HIS A 191 12.10 1.35 -9.48
N GLY A 192 11.26 2.25 -8.95
CA GLY A 192 9.86 2.44 -9.34
C GLY A 192 8.90 1.42 -8.74
N ALA A 193 9.26 0.75 -7.64
CA ALA A 193 8.37 -0.16 -6.93
C ALA A 193 7.66 0.55 -5.77
N VAL A 194 6.35 0.36 -5.67
CA VAL A 194 5.54 0.75 -4.50
C VAL A 194 5.78 -0.26 -3.38
N VAL A 195 6.08 0.19 -2.17
CA VAL A 195 6.24 -0.68 -1.00
C VAL A 195 5.05 -0.49 -0.07
N VAL A 196 4.40 -1.59 0.31
CA VAL A 196 3.23 -1.61 1.19
C VAL A 196 3.53 -2.54 2.36
N ALA A 197 3.32 -2.07 3.58
CA ALA A 197 3.63 -2.84 4.78
C ALA A 197 2.52 -2.76 5.83
N ALA A 198 2.37 -3.83 6.60
CA ALA A 198 1.48 -3.86 7.75
C ALA A 198 2.03 -2.98 8.89
N VAL A 199 1.20 -2.15 9.52
CA VAL A 199 1.65 -1.31 10.65
C VAL A 199 2.00 -2.10 11.93
N GLY A 200 1.65 -3.39 11.99
CA GLY A 200 1.93 -4.27 13.12
C GLY A 200 0.69 -4.62 13.93
N ASN A 201 0.84 -5.61 14.82
CA ASN A 201 -0.20 -6.07 15.72
C ASN A 201 0.27 -5.99 17.18
N SER A 202 -0.48 -5.27 18.01
CA SER A 202 -0.12 -4.94 19.39
C SER A 202 -0.21 -6.11 20.37
N ASP A 203 -0.72 -7.27 19.96
CA ASP A 203 -0.57 -8.55 20.68
C ASP A 203 0.86 -9.11 20.58
N GLN A 204 1.67 -8.57 19.67
CA GLN A 204 3.11 -8.77 19.54
C GLN A 204 3.93 -7.60 20.13
N ALA A 205 3.25 -6.61 20.71
CA ALA A 205 3.85 -5.41 21.28
C ALA A 205 3.78 -5.39 22.82
N PRO A 206 4.53 -4.50 23.48
CA PRO A 206 4.58 -4.39 24.95
C PRO A 206 3.23 -4.03 25.61
N ARG A 207 2.29 -3.42 24.87
CA ARG A 207 0.92 -3.13 25.34
C ARG A 207 -0.05 -3.01 24.17
N MET A 208 -1.33 -3.22 24.46
CA MET A 208 -2.44 -3.05 23.53
C MET A 208 -3.39 -1.92 23.99
N PRO A 209 -3.65 -0.89 23.14
CA PRO A 209 -3.08 -0.67 21.81
C PRO A 209 -1.62 -0.17 21.87
N TRP A 210 -0.85 -0.45 20.82
CA TRP A 210 0.50 0.08 20.62
C TRP A 210 0.44 1.37 19.78
N PRO A 211 1.16 2.45 20.17
CA PRO A 211 1.03 3.77 19.53
C PRO A 211 2.13 4.05 18.49
N TYR A 212 2.84 3.02 18.01
CA TYR A 212 3.85 3.14 16.98
C TYR A 212 3.65 2.08 15.90
N ALA A 213 3.82 2.44 14.64
CA ALA A 213 3.89 1.47 13.55
C ALA A 213 5.21 0.69 13.62
N SER A 214 5.19 -0.58 13.24
CA SER A 214 6.37 -1.45 13.12
C SER A 214 7.19 -1.11 11.88
N TYR A 215 8.48 -1.47 11.87
CA TYR A 215 9.26 -1.47 10.61
C TYR A 215 8.87 -2.70 9.78
N PRO A 216 8.78 -2.62 8.44
CA PRO A 216 9.16 -1.48 7.60
C PRO A 216 8.08 -0.41 7.39
N ALA A 217 6.85 -0.56 7.90
CA ALA A 217 5.81 0.48 7.75
C ALA A 217 6.24 1.85 8.31
N ALA A 218 7.10 1.87 9.33
CA ALA A 218 7.68 3.08 9.90
C ALA A 218 8.94 3.60 9.17
N LEU A 219 9.06 3.36 7.87
CA LEU A 219 10.11 3.90 7.00
C LEU A 219 9.49 4.86 5.97
N PRO A 220 10.23 5.91 5.54
CA PRO A 220 9.82 6.75 4.42
C PRO A 220 9.47 5.93 3.17
N HIS A 221 8.55 6.43 2.36
CA HIS A 221 8.09 5.81 1.10
C HIS A 221 7.42 4.44 1.23
N VAL A 222 7.06 4.01 2.44
CA VAL A 222 6.31 2.77 2.69
C VAL A 222 4.88 3.12 3.07
N ILE A 223 3.91 2.61 2.31
CA ILE A 223 2.50 2.76 2.65
C ILE A 223 2.19 1.86 3.85
N GLY A 224 2.04 2.46 5.03
CA GLY A 224 1.67 1.79 6.27
C GLY A 224 0.16 1.51 6.32
N VAL A 225 -0.21 0.23 6.47
CA VAL A 225 -1.61 -0.21 6.43
C VAL A 225 -2.11 -0.72 7.78
N SER A 226 -3.13 -0.04 8.35
CA SER A 226 -3.86 -0.49 9.54
C SER A 226 -5.08 -1.34 9.22
N ALA A 227 -5.61 -2.03 10.24
CA ALA A 227 -6.71 -2.97 10.07
C ALA A 227 -8.07 -2.36 10.43
N LEU A 228 -9.09 -2.73 9.65
CA LEU A 228 -10.51 -2.50 9.95
C LEU A 228 -11.25 -3.81 10.19
N ALA A 229 -12.21 -3.73 11.10
CA ALA A 229 -13.27 -4.72 11.26
C ALA A 229 -14.40 -4.49 10.25
N ARG A 230 -15.25 -5.51 10.09
CA ARG A 230 -16.44 -5.48 9.21
C ARG A 230 -17.43 -4.36 9.55
N ASP A 231 -17.47 -3.94 10.81
CA ASP A 231 -18.33 -2.84 11.26
C ASP A 231 -17.70 -1.45 11.06
N GLY A 232 -16.52 -1.39 10.42
CA GLY A 232 -15.75 -0.17 10.19
C GLY A 232 -14.95 0.30 11.41
N SER A 233 -14.97 -0.42 12.52
CA SER A 233 -14.13 -0.10 13.68
C SER A 233 -12.68 -0.53 13.47
N VAL A 234 -11.76 0.10 14.21
CA VAL A 234 -10.34 -0.30 14.24
C VAL A 234 -10.15 -1.31 15.39
N PRO A 235 -9.77 -2.57 15.10
CA PRO A 235 -9.51 -3.56 16.14
C PRO A 235 -8.42 -3.11 17.11
N LEU A 236 -8.50 -3.58 18.36
CA LEU A 236 -7.51 -3.21 19.39
C LEU A 236 -6.10 -3.68 19.04
N PHE A 237 -5.97 -4.80 18.32
CA PHE A 237 -4.69 -5.34 17.91
C PHE A 237 -4.00 -4.43 16.89
N SER A 238 -4.71 -3.66 16.07
CA SER A 238 -4.06 -2.83 15.05
C SER A 238 -3.18 -1.77 15.71
N ASP A 239 -1.90 -1.80 15.37
CA ASP A 239 -0.98 -0.72 15.74
C ASP A 239 -1.43 0.59 15.12
N ARG A 240 -0.96 1.68 15.71
CA ARG A 240 -1.38 3.05 15.40
C ARG A 240 -0.13 3.89 15.29
N ASP A 241 -0.12 4.86 14.40
CA ASP A 241 0.96 5.83 14.35
C ASP A 241 0.42 7.13 13.74
N PRO A 242 0.66 8.30 14.35
CA PRO A 242 0.23 9.55 13.76
C PRO A 242 1.01 9.88 12.48
N VAL A 243 2.17 9.28 12.23
CA VAL A 243 3.02 9.55 11.07
C VAL A 243 2.98 8.40 10.07
N PHE A 244 3.19 7.17 10.52
CA PHE A 244 3.46 6.01 9.64
C PHE A 244 2.28 5.06 9.44
N ASN A 245 1.06 5.56 9.63
CA ASN A 245 -0.15 4.86 9.29
C ASN A 245 -0.89 5.70 8.27
N ASP A 246 -0.93 5.25 7.03
CA ASP A 246 -1.31 6.08 5.88
C ASP A 246 -2.70 5.75 5.39
N ILE A 247 -3.10 4.49 5.50
CA ILE A 247 -4.42 4.04 5.07
C ILE A 247 -4.85 2.80 5.86
N ALA A 248 -6.16 2.58 5.96
CA ALA A 248 -6.73 1.39 6.58
C ALA A 248 -7.43 0.50 5.55
N ALA A 249 -7.32 -0.81 5.72
CA ALA A 249 -8.07 -1.80 4.95
C ALA A 249 -8.63 -2.89 5.88
N PRO A 250 -9.68 -3.61 5.48
CA PRO A 250 -10.16 -4.81 6.17
C PRO A 250 -9.02 -5.75 6.63
N GLY A 251 -8.95 -6.02 7.93
CA GLY A 251 -7.91 -6.89 8.49
C GLY A 251 -8.40 -7.79 9.63
N GLN A 252 -9.70 -7.91 9.85
CA GLN A 252 -10.28 -8.80 10.86
C GLN A 252 -11.31 -9.74 10.23
N GLU A 253 -11.25 -11.02 10.58
CA GLU A 253 -12.11 -12.07 10.00
C GLU A 253 -12.05 -12.10 8.46
N ILE A 254 -10.83 -12.13 7.95
CA ILE A 254 -10.56 -12.19 6.51
C ILE A 254 -10.66 -13.64 6.03
N PHE A 255 -11.15 -13.80 4.80
CA PHE A 255 -11.27 -15.09 4.13
C PHE A 255 -10.37 -15.12 2.91
N SER A 256 -9.53 -16.15 2.79
CA SER A 256 -8.60 -16.30 1.66
C SER A 256 -8.18 -17.76 1.43
N THR A 257 -7.25 -17.97 0.51
CA THR A 257 -6.59 -19.25 0.23
C THR A 257 -5.70 -19.70 1.38
N LEU A 258 -5.49 -20.99 1.52
CA LEU A 258 -4.61 -21.62 2.50
C LEU A 258 -3.96 -22.86 1.86
N PRO A 259 -2.74 -23.27 2.25
CA PRO A 259 -2.13 -24.46 1.69
C PRO A 259 -3.00 -25.69 1.90
N ARG A 260 -3.19 -26.49 0.85
CA ARG A 260 -4.09 -27.65 0.91
C ARG A 260 -3.68 -28.69 1.95
N HIS A 261 -2.38 -28.78 2.24
CA HIS A 261 -1.88 -29.69 3.27
C HIS A 261 -2.22 -29.19 4.70
N LEU A 262 -2.36 -27.88 4.92
CA LEU A 262 -2.75 -27.32 6.21
C LEU A 262 -4.26 -27.41 6.47
N THR A 263 -5.08 -27.57 5.42
CA THR A 263 -6.53 -27.81 5.56
C THR A 263 -6.91 -29.29 5.66
N ALA A 264 -5.98 -30.19 5.32
CA ALA A 264 -6.24 -31.62 5.15
C ALA A 264 -6.68 -32.34 6.43
N ASP A 265 -6.32 -31.81 7.60
CA ASP A 265 -6.71 -32.38 8.89
C ASP A 265 -8.22 -32.23 9.15
N ARG A 266 -8.86 -31.18 8.62
CA ARG A 266 -10.32 -30.98 8.67
C ARG A 266 -11.01 -31.67 7.50
N ARG A 267 -10.91 -33.01 7.42
CA ARG A 267 -11.37 -33.83 6.27
C ARG A 267 -12.83 -33.65 5.85
N THR A 268 -13.72 -33.22 6.74
CA THR A 268 -15.15 -32.98 6.46
C THR A 268 -15.44 -31.57 5.94
N CYS A 269 -14.46 -30.67 5.96
CA CYS A 269 -14.60 -29.33 5.44
C CYS A 269 -14.57 -29.36 3.91
N ALA A 270 -15.62 -28.81 3.29
CA ALA A 270 -15.82 -28.90 1.84
C ALA A 270 -14.79 -28.07 1.06
N ASP A 271 -14.43 -26.90 1.58
CA ASP A 271 -13.63 -25.89 0.88
C ASP A 271 -12.12 -26.08 1.18
N GLN A 272 -11.60 -27.27 0.90
CA GLN A 272 -10.17 -27.57 1.09
C GLN A 272 -9.28 -26.61 0.28
N GLY A 273 -8.22 -26.10 0.90
CA GLY A 273 -7.39 -25.02 0.36
C GLY A 273 -7.86 -23.61 0.70
N TYR A 274 -8.90 -23.44 1.53
CA TYR A 274 -9.35 -22.12 1.97
C TYR A 274 -9.40 -22.03 3.49
N SER A 275 -9.34 -20.80 4.01
CA SER A 275 -9.06 -20.51 5.41
C SER A 275 -10.11 -21.05 6.39
N ASP A 276 -11.36 -21.24 5.96
CA ASP A 276 -12.41 -21.88 6.77
C ASP A 276 -12.10 -23.34 7.15
N CYS A 277 -11.27 -24.01 6.36
CA CYS A 277 -10.78 -25.35 6.65
C CYS A 277 -9.44 -25.34 7.39
N GLY A 278 -8.88 -24.17 7.70
CA GLY A 278 -7.61 -24.00 8.40
C GLY A 278 -7.70 -24.19 9.91
N SER A 279 -6.59 -23.89 10.61
CA SER A 279 -6.58 -23.76 12.07
C SER A 279 -7.43 -22.56 12.52
N ASP A 280 -7.66 -22.43 13.83
CA ASP A 280 -8.45 -21.31 14.37
C ASP A 280 -7.83 -19.94 14.04
N ASP A 281 -6.50 -19.86 13.94
CA ASP A 281 -5.75 -18.67 13.51
C ASP A 281 -6.15 -18.19 12.10
N TYR A 282 -6.52 -19.11 11.20
CA TYR A 282 -6.92 -18.77 9.83
C TYR A 282 -8.43 -18.77 9.62
N LEU A 283 -9.18 -19.53 10.42
CA LEU A 283 -10.65 -19.49 10.40
C LEU A 283 -11.18 -18.10 10.77
N HIS A 284 -10.53 -17.44 11.73
CA HIS A 284 -10.83 -16.06 12.15
C HIS A 284 -9.66 -15.12 11.85
N ALA A 285 -9.01 -15.30 10.69
CA ALA A 285 -7.80 -14.60 10.30
C ALA A 285 -7.91 -13.08 10.55
N SER A 286 -7.10 -12.59 11.48
CA SER A 286 -7.09 -11.20 11.91
C SER A 286 -5.65 -10.72 12.07
N GLY A 287 -5.34 -9.57 11.49
CA GLY A 287 -4.02 -8.97 11.49
C GLY A 287 -3.91 -7.86 10.44
N THR A 288 -3.08 -6.86 10.71
CA THR A 288 -2.70 -5.84 9.71
C THR A 288 -1.98 -6.47 8.51
N SER A 289 -1.41 -7.65 8.69
CA SER A 289 -0.86 -8.50 7.63
C SER A 289 -1.86 -8.94 6.56
N PHE A 290 -3.17 -8.93 6.87
CA PHE A 290 -4.26 -9.18 5.91
C PHE A 290 -4.87 -7.90 5.36
N ALA A 291 -4.61 -6.73 5.97
CA ALA A 291 -5.01 -5.44 5.42
C ALA A 291 -4.04 -4.96 4.32
N ALA A 292 -2.73 -5.06 4.58
CA ALA A 292 -1.67 -4.69 3.63
C ALA A 292 -1.83 -5.26 2.20
N PRO A 293 -2.14 -6.56 1.99
CA PRO A 293 -2.30 -7.12 0.65
C PRO A 293 -3.42 -6.46 -0.17
N GLN A 294 -4.47 -5.94 0.47
CA GLN A 294 -5.59 -5.30 -0.23
C GLN A 294 -5.14 -3.96 -0.83
N VAL A 295 -4.33 -3.19 -0.10
CA VAL A 295 -3.70 -1.95 -0.58
C VAL A 295 -2.64 -2.25 -1.64
N ALA A 296 -1.82 -3.29 -1.46
CA ALA A 296 -0.87 -3.73 -2.49
C ALA A 296 -1.57 -4.13 -3.79
N ALA A 297 -2.74 -4.76 -3.70
CA ALA A 297 -3.56 -5.08 -4.87
C ALA A 297 -4.14 -3.83 -5.53
N ALA A 298 -4.58 -2.83 -4.76
CA ALA A 298 -5.03 -1.55 -5.29
C ALA A 298 -3.92 -0.80 -6.03
N ALA A 299 -2.71 -0.76 -5.46
CA ALA A 299 -1.51 -0.21 -6.11
C ALA A 299 -1.22 -0.93 -7.45
N ALA A 300 -1.34 -2.26 -7.46
CA ALA A 300 -1.16 -3.04 -8.68
C ALA A 300 -2.23 -2.71 -9.75
N LEU A 301 -3.48 -2.49 -9.36
CA LEU A 301 -4.55 -2.08 -10.30
C LEU A 301 -4.31 -0.69 -10.88
N LEU A 302 -3.81 0.26 -10.09
CA LEU A 302 -3.41 1.59 -10.57
C LEU A 302 -2.29 1.47 -11.61
N LEU A 303 -1.23 0.73 -11.29
CA LEU A 303 -0.09 0.51 -12.18
C LEU A 303 -0.44 -0.31 -13.43
N ALA A 304 -1.40 -1.23 -13.33
CA ALA A 304 -1.91 -1.95 -14.48
C ALA A 304 -2.72 -1.04 -15.40
N SER A 305 -3.48 -0.08 -14.82
CA SER A 305 -4.30 0.87 -15.57
C SER A 305 -3.46 1.97 -16.23
N ASP A 306 -2.47 2.50 -15.51
CA ASP A 306 -1.48 3.46 -16.00
C ASP A 306 -0.05 3.03 -15.57
N PRO A 307 0.71 2.38 -16.47
CA PRO A 307 2.06 1.91 -16.16
C PRO A 307 3.09 3.03 -15.94
N THR A 308 2.75 4.29 -16.22
CA THR A 308 3.66 5.44 -16.14
C THR A 308 3.73 6.06 -14.75
N LEU A 309 2.85 5.67 -13.83
CA LEU A 309 2.82 6.17 -12.46
C LEU A 309 4.12 5.83 -11.71
N THR A 310 4.63 6.81 -10.96
CA THR A 310 5.69 6.65 -9.97
C THR A 310 5.14 6.12 -8.64
N PRO A 311 5.97 5.56 -7.74
CA PRO A 311 5.52 5.09 -6.43
C PRO A 311 4.75 6.15 -5.64
N ASP A 312 5.27 7.37 -5.55
CA ASP A 312 4.63 8.47 -4.82
C ASP A 312 3.28 8.86 -5.40
N GLN A 313 3.15 8.82 -6.73
CA GLN A 313 1.87 9.10 -7.36
C GLN A 313 0.84 8.03 -7.01
N VAL A 314 1.25 6.77 -6.91
CA VAL A 314 0.37 5.68 -6.46
C VAL A 314 -0.04 5.89 -5.01
N SER A 315 0.91 6.17 -4.10
CA SER A 315 0.62 6.46 -2.68
C SER A 315 -0.38 7.61 -2.54
N ALA A 316 -0.06 8.75 -3.14
CA ALA A 316 -0.89 9.94 -3.08
C ALA A 316 -2.27 9.78 -3.73
N ILE A 317 -2.43 8.88 -4.71
CA ILE A 317 -3.76 8.55 -5.25
C ILE A 317 -4.53 7.72 -4.22
N LEU A 318 -3.95 6.65 -3.68
CA LEU A 318 -4.60 5.78 -2.70
C LEU A 318 -5.05 6.56 -1.46
N GLU A 319 -4.17 7.37 -0.89
CA GLU A 319 -4.44 8.18 0.30
C GLU A 319 -5.55 9.21 0.08
N ARG A 320 -5.46 10.02 -0.99
CA ARG A 320 -6.43 11.11 -1.23
C ARG A 320 -7.79 10.63 -1.72
N THR A 321 -7.89 9.37 -2.10
CA THR A 321 -9.15 8.75 -2.54
C THR A 321 -9.76 7.81 -1.51
N ALA A 322 -9.07 7.60 -0.38
CA ALA A 322 -9.58 6.88 0.77
C ALA A 322 -10.88 7.53 1.30
N ASP A 323 -11.80 6.69 1.77
CA ASP A 323 -12.97 7.15 2.50
C ASP A 323 -12.57 7.47 3.94
N ASP A 324 -12.59 8.75 4.31
CA ASP A 324 -12.32 9.21 5.69
C ASP A 324 -13.09 8.37 6.72
N ALA A 325 -12.38 7.58 7.53
CA ALA A 325 -12.99 6.70 8.51
C ALA A 325 -13.35 7.52 9.75
N ASN A 326 -14.62 7.54 10.13
CA ASN A 326 -15.11 8.33 11.25
C ASN A 326 -16.37 7.70 11.84
N ALA A 327 -16.99 8.38 12.82
CA ALA A 327 -18.15 7.83 13.52
C ALA A 327 -19.35 7.53 12.61
N SER A 328 -19.46 8.16 11.43
CA SER A 328 -20.58 7.97 10.51
C SER A 328 -20.50 6.68 9.69
N ASN A 329 -19.30 6.12 9.52
CA ASN A 329 -19.05 4.92 8.72
C ASN A 329 -18.38 3.79 9.51
N GLY A 330 -18.49 3.83 10.84
CA GLY A 330 -18.15 2.71 11.73
C GLY A 330 -17.06 3.01 12.75
N CYS A 331 -16.10 3.86 12.41
CA CYS A 331 -15.00 4.18 13.33
C CYS A 331 -15.38 5.29 14.32
N ARG A 332 -16.12 4.93 15.38
CA ARG A 332 -16.57 5.87 16.43
C ARG A 332 -15.45 6.65 17.14
N ARG A 333 -14.22 6.13 17.10
CA ARG A 333 -13.04 6.71 17.77
C ARG A 333 -12.12 7.48 16.82
N CYS A 334 -12.36 7.40 15.51
CA CYS A 334 -11.56 8.10 14.52
C CYS A 334 -12.02 9.56 14.43
N PRO A 335 -11.10 10.53 14.61
CA PRO A 335 -11.31 11.91 14.21
C PRO A 335 -11.71 12.04 12.73
N LEU A 336 -12.14 13.25 12.33
CA LEU A 336 -12.26 13.55 10.90
C LEU A 336 -10.88 13.84 10.32
N LEU A 337 -10.71 13.51 9.04
CA LEU A 337 -9.45 13.65 8.31
C LEU A 337 -8.38 12.70 8.87
N ARG A 338 -7.14 12.89 8.40
CA ARG A 338 -6.02 12.03 8.74
C ARG A 338 -5.86 11.85 10.25
N ASP A 339 -5.80 10.60 10.71
CA ASP A 339 -5.62 10.23 12.12
C ASP A 339 -4.67 9.06 12.31
N SER A 340 -4.29 8.77 13.57
CA SER A 340 -3.34 7.71 13.88
C SER A 340 -3.90 6.29 13.80
N LEU A 341 -5.23 6.13 13.72
CA LEU A 341 -5.89 4.84 13.71
C LEU A 341 -6.08 4.31 12.27
N THR A 342 -6.36 5.20 11.32
CA THR A 342 -6.70 4.84 9.94
C THR A 342 -5.94 5.61 8.87
N GLY A 343 -4.99 6.46 9.26
CA GLY A 343 -4.32 7.34 8.31
C GLY A 343 -5.34 8.22 7.62
N TRP A 344 -5.33 8.24 6.30
CA TRP A 344 -6.29 8.98 5.47
C TRP A 344 -7.69 8.35 5.39
N GLY A 345 -7.87 7.16 5.96
CA GLY A 345 -9.15 6.48 6.05
C GLY A 345 -9.13 5.11 5.38
N ARG A 346 -10.31 4.63 5.02
CA ARG A 346 -10.51 3.31 4.45
C ARG A 346 -10.19 3.29 2.95
N LEU A 347 -9.47 2.26 2.51
CA LEU A 347 -9.21 1.98 1.10
C LEU A 347 -10.50 2.04 0.26
N ASN A 348 -10.45 2.75 -0.86
CA ASN A 348 -11.53 2.79 -1.87
C ASN A 348 -10.93 2.65 -3.28
N ILE A 349 -10.91 1.42 -3.79
CA ILE A 349 -10.28 1.06 -5.06
C ILE A 349 -10.98 1.74 -6.24
N ALA A 350 -12.31 1.87 -6.17
CA ALA A 350 -13.07 2.50 -7.23
C ALA A 350 -12.77 3.99 -7.36
N ASN A 351 -12.67 4.72 -6.25
CA ASN A 351 -12.27 6.12 -6.24
C ASN A 351 -10.82 6.30 -6.72
N ALA A 352 -9.90 5.42 -6.29
CA ALA A 352 -8.51 5.44 -6.72
C ALA A 352 -8.38 5.31 -8.25
N LEU A 353 -9.09 4.35 -8.84
CA LEU A 353 -9.10 4.15 -10.30
C LEU A 353 -9.78 5.31 -11.04
N ALA A 354 -10.86 5.87 -10.49
CA ALA A 354 -11.52 7.03 -11.07
C ALA A 354 -10.63 8.28 -11.08
N ALA A 355 -9.72 8.43 -10.10
CA ALA A 355 -8.80 9.56 -10.03
C ALA A 355 -7.80 9.62 -11.20
N LEU A 356 -7.55 8.50 -11.89
CA LEU A 356 -6.68 8.45 -13.08
C LEU A 356 -7.24 9.28 -14.26
N ALA A 357 -8.53 9.61 -14.26
CA ALA A 357 -9.13 10.50 -15.27
C ALA A 357 -8.85 11.99 -14.99
N GLY A 358 -8.37 12.32 -13.78
CA GLY A 358 -8.07 13.68 -13.35
C GLY A 358 -6.59 14.06 -13.51
N PRO A 359 -6.21 15.27 -13.04
CA PRO A 359 -4.79 15.62 -12.94
C PRO A 359 -4.09 14.74 -11.92
N LEU A 360 -3.05 14.03 -12.36
CA LEU A 360 -2.23 13.22 -11.48
C LEU A 360 -1.48 14.11 -10.45
N PRO A 361 -1.20 13.60 -9.24
CA PRO A 361 -0.23 14.23 -8.34
C PRO A 361 1.07 14.57 -9.08
N PRO A 362 1.73 15.69 -8.76
CA PRO A 362 3.10 15.91 -9.22
C PRO A 362 3.96 14.71 -8.85
N ALA A 363 4.62 14.11 -9.84
CA ALA A 363 5.65 13.11 -9.56
C ALA A 363 6.82 13.82 -8.87
N ASP A 364 7.34 13.22 -7.80
CA ASP A 364 8.66 13.61 -7.38
C ASP A 364 9.69 13.21 -8.46
N ARG A 365 10.68 14.07 -8.64
CA ARG A 365 11.68 13.93 -9.71
C ARG A 365 13.00 13.38 -9.21
N TYR A 366 13.17 13.22 -7.89
CA TYR A 366 14.44 12.92 -7.25
C TYR A 366 14.38 11.81 -6.19
N GLU A 367 13.32 11.03 -6.12
CA GLU A 367 13.12 9.73 -5.46
C GLU A 367 14.37 9.16 -4.74
N THR A 368 14.25 9.02 -3.41
CA THR A 368 15.23 8.54 -2.40
C THR A 368 16.39 9.45 -2.06
N ASN A 369 16.31 10.73 -2.41
CA ASN A 369 17.28 11.72 -1.97
C ASN A 369 17.12 12.08 -0.49
N ASP A 370 16.54 11.23 0.35
CA ASP A 370 16.32 11.40 1.78
C ASP A 370 17.61 11.29 2.61
N ASP A 371 18.71 10.86 1.99
CA ASP A 371 20.00 10.70 2.65
C ASP A 371 21.20 11.31 1.91
N ALA A 372 22.27 11.58 2.65
CA ALA A 372 23.47 12.20 2.13
C ALA A 372 24.37 11.23 1.34
N GLY A 373 25.63 11.62 1.12
CA GLY A 373 26.62 10.75 0.49
C GLY A 373 26.35 10.49 -1.00
N SER A 374 26.37 9.22 -1.42
CA SER A 374 26.19 8.79 -2.81
C SER A 374 24.74 8.88 -3.30
N HIS A 375 23.79 8.88 -2.37
CA HIS A 375 22.36 8.82 -2.65
C HIS A 375 21.80 10.21 -2.97
N ALA A 376 22.27 11.25 -2.28
CA ALA A 376 21.88 12.64 -2.54
C ALA A 376 22.01 13.06 -4.02
N PHE A 377 20.94 13.67 -4.54
CA PHE A 377 20.91 14.20 -5.89
C PHE A 377 21.95 15.32 -6.05
N THR A 378 22.71 15.27 -7.15
CA THR A 378 23.84 16.19 -7.36
C THR A 378 23.44 17.41 -8.17
N ILE A 379 23.53 18.57 -7.55
CA ILE A 379 23.23 19.87 -8.17
C ILE A 379 24.49 20.45 -8.82
N TRP A 380 24.43 20.71 -10.14
CA TRP A 380 25.55 21.20 -10.96
C TRP A 380 25.25 22.53 -11.66
N GLY A 381 26.13 23.53 -11.48
CA GLY A 381 26.05 24.82 -12.17
C GLY A 381 26.09 26.04 -11.23
N ALA A 382 26.06 27.25 -11.81
CA ALA A 382 26.19 28.50 -11.06
C ALA A 382 24.85 29.01 -10.48
N THR A 383 23.72 28.68 -11.11
CA THR A 383 22.37 29.03 -10.64
C THR A 383 21.40 27.97 -11.15
N ILE A 384 20.78 27.22 -10.23
CA ILE A 384 19.88 26.11 -10.56
C ILE A 384 18.60 26.28 -9.75
N ARG A 385 17.49 25.87 -10.34
CA ARG A 385 16.21 25.69 -9.66
C ARG A 385 15.87 24.21 -9.69
N VAL A 386 15.65 23.63 -8.53
CA VAL A 386 15.27 22.22 -8.37
C VAL A 386 13.80 22.22 -7.92
N PRO A 387 12.86 21.71 -8.74
CA PRO A 387 11.52 21.40 -8.26
C PRO A 387 11.61 20.16 -7.36
N ALA A 388 11.03 20.25 -6.18
CA ALA A 388 10.99 19.22 -5.15
C ALA A 388 9.53 19.03 -4.71
N THR A 389 9.16 17.79 -4.38
CA THR A 389 7.91 17.49 -3.68
C THR A 389 8.33 16.87 -2.37
N ILE A 390 7.94 17.47 -1.25
CA ILE A 390 8.10 16.88 0.08
C ILE A 390 6.73 16.87 0.74
N ASP A 391 6.50 15.91 1.60
CA ASP A 391 5.32 15.83 2.43
C ASP A 391 5.69 15.40 3.86
N TYR A 392 4.87 15.74 4.84
CA TYR A 392 5.26 15.51 6.23
C TYR A 392 5.25 14.03 6.64
N TRP A 393 4.58 13.17 5.88
CA TRP A 393 4.22 11.81 6.27
C TRP A 393 5.15 10.78 5.63
N ASP A 394 5.32 10.86 4.31
CA ASP A 394 5.99 9.83 3.52
C ASP A 394 7.38 10.27 3.04
N ASP A 395 7.51 11.52 2.58
CA ASP A 395 8.77 12.13 2.13
C ASP A 395 9.09 13.45 2.87
N PRO A 396 9.53 13.38 4.14
CA PRO A 396 9.72 14.56 4.97
C PRO A 396 11.02 15.32 4.69
N ILE A 397 11.99 14.74 3.98
CA ILE A 397 13.34 15.29 3.85
C ILE A 397 13.91 15.03 2.46
N ASP A 398 14.35 16.13 1.85
CA ASP A 398 14.99 16.15 0.54
C ASP A 398 16.46 16.61 0.65
N VAL A 399 17.41 15.70 0.37
CA VAL A 399 18.85 15.92 0.52
C VAL A 399 19.54 16.08 -0.83
N TYR A 400 20.14 17.24 -1.01
CA TYR A 400 20.90 17.57 -2.21
C TYR A 400 22.37 17.78 -1.90
N ARG A 401 23.25 17.39 -2.84
CA ARG A 401 24.69 17.65 -2.74
C ARG A 401 25.20 18.55 -3.85
N THR A 402 26.14 19.42 -3.52
CA THR A 402 26.85 20.24 -4.51
C THR A 402 28.33 20.40 -4.15
N ARG A 403 29.15 20.75 -5.14
CA ARG A 403 30.59 20.99 -4.96
C ARG A 403 30.87 22.49 -4.93
N VAL A 404 31.53 22.94 -3.87
CA VAL A 404 31.95 24.33 -3.69
C VAL A 404 33.47 24.44 -3.76
N ARG A 405 33.98 25.47 -4.44
CA ARG A 405 35.41 25.81 -4.43
C ARG A 405 35.76 26.58 -3.16
N ALA A 406 37.02 26.50 -2.75
CA ALA A 406 37.52 27.34 -1.65
C ALA A 406 37.25 28.83 -1.95
N GLY A 407 36.62 29.53 -1.02
CA GLY A 407 36.23 30.95 -1.15
C GLY A 407 34.95 31.21 -1.97
N GLN A 408 34.32 30.18 -2.55
CA GLN A 408 33.03 30.33 -3.24
C GLN A 408 31.91 30.60 -2.24
N ARG A 409 31.06 31.58 -2.53
CA ARG A 409 29.81 31.80 -1.78
C ARG A 409 28.68 31.04 -2.46
N VAL A 410 27.86 30.38 -1.64
CA VAL A 410 26.62 29.74 -2.08
C VAL A 410 25.47 30.47 -1.42
N THR A 411 24.44 30.77 -2.21
CA THR A 411 23.16 31.27 -1.71
C THR A 411 22.11 30.24 -2.06
N LEU A 412 21.38 29.81 -1.05
CA LEU A 412 20.29 28.86 -1.17
C LEU A 412 19.00 29.56 -0.79
N THR A 413 17.90 29.21 -1.44
CA THR A 413 16.59 29.76 -1.13
C THR A 413 15.57 28.67 -1.40
N VAL A 414 14.86 28.25 -0.35
CA VAL A 414 13.69 27.40 -0.46
C VAL A 414 12.46 28.29 -0.68
N ARG A 415 11.55 27.86 -1.55
CA ARG A 415 10.27 28.54 -1.80
C ARG A 415 9.17 27.50 -1.81
N GLY A 416 8.53 27.32 -0.66
CA GLY A 416 7.36 26.46 -0.51
C GLY A 416 6.03 27.21 -0.69
N PRO A 417 4.89 26.49 -0.73
CA PRO A 417 3.59 27.10 -0.60
C PRO A 417 3.48 27.83 0.75
N GLY A 418 2.77 28.96 0.80
CA GLY A 418 2.76 29.88 1.96
C GLY A 418 2.19 29.35 3.28
N ARG A 419 1.86 28.04 3.36
CA ARG A 419 1.42 27.34 4.57
C ARG A 419 2.37 26.21 4.99
N ALA A 420 3.38 25.88 4.19
CA ALA A 420 4.39 24.90 4.55
C ALA A 420 5.51 25.58 5.34
N ASP A 421 5.92 24.96 6.44
CA ASP A 421 7.11 25.34 7.19
C ASP A 421 8.26 24.49 6.66
N THR A 422 9.11 25.08 5.83
CA THR A 422 10.23 24.37 5.18
C THR A 422 11.53 24.94 5.69
N ASP A 423 12.33 24.10 6.33
CA ASP A 423 13.67 24.45 6.76
C ASP A 423 14.70 24.14 5.68
N LEU A 424 15.82 24.84 5.74
CA LEU A 424 16.97 24.57 4.89
C LEU A 424 18.21 24.41 5.76
N GLU A 425 18.76 23.21 5.74
CA GLU A 425 19.94 22.85 6.50
C GLU A 425 21.16 22.65 5.60
N LEU A 426 22.35 22.94 6.15
CA LEU A 426 23.61 22.71 5.45
C LEU A 426 24.52 21.78 6.25
N TRP A 427 24.85 20.65 5.65
CA TRP A 427 25.73 19.64 6.22
C TRP A 427 27.19 19.84 5.79
N LYS A 428 28.13 19.35 6.61
CA LYS A 428 29.57 19.50 6.35
C LYS A 428 30.00 18.69 5.10
N PRO A 429 31.05 19.12 4.38
CA PRO A 429 31.64 18.29 3.33
C PRO A 429 32.03 16.91 3.87
N GLY A 430 31.63 15.85 3.17
CA GLY A 430 31.90 14.47 3.57
C GLY A 430 30.79 13.79 4.39
N THR A 431 29.68 14.47 4.70
CA THR A 431 28.50 13.82 5.29
C THR A 431 28.01 12.67 4.42
N GLN A 432 27.94 11.48 5.00
CA GLN A 432 27.50 10.26 4.33
C GLN A 432 26.04 9.93 4.62
N THR A 433 25.53 10.33 5.78
CA THR A 433 24.13 10.15 6.18
C THR A 433 23.63 11.35 7.00
N VAL A 434 22.33 11.62 6.92
CA VAL A 434 21.53 12.58 7.69
C VAL A 434 20.29 11.92 8.31
N LEU A 435 19.88 10.74 7.81
CA LEU A 435 18.89 9.89 8.46
C LEU A 435 19.41 9.44 9.85
N GLY A 436 18.60 9.64 10.90
CA GLY A 436 18.97 9.28 12.27
C GLY A 436 20.07 10.15 12.91
N ALA A 437 20.55 11.20 12.25
CA ALA A 437 21.43 12.16 12.87
C ALA A 437 20.65 12.96 13.93
N ALA A 438 21.14 12.98 15.18
CA ALA A 438 20.59 13.88 16.20
C ALA A 438 20.62 15.31 15.64
N ARG A 439 19.44 15.95 15.59
CA ARG A 439 19.29 17.35 15.20
C ARG A 439 20.31 18.19 16.00
N PRO A 440 21.12 19.05 15.34
CA PRO A 440 22.12 19.86 16.03
C PRO A 440 21.54 20.79 17.09
#